data_AF-A0A7C7ZES0-F1
#
_entry.id   AF-A0A7C7ZES0-F1
#
_cell.length_a   1.000
_cell.length_b   1.000
_cell.length_c   1.000
_cell.angle_alpha   90.00
_cell.angle_beta   90.00
_cell.angle_gamma   90.00
#
_symmetry.space_group_name_H-M   'P 1'
#
loop_
_entity.id
_entity.type
_entity.pdbx_description
1 polymer ?
#
loop_
_entity_poly.entity_id
_entity_poly.type
_entity_poly.pdbx_seq_one_letter_code
_entity_poly.pdbx_strand_id
1 'polypeptide(L)'
;MLSRKKRDELASSSRASGRVSICRFIEENTVAARAGSGPMQIKLSEEASERIIHATRQFFSDDLDSSLSDFQAERVIEFFLRQLGAPVYNQAIGDARSFLQAKLDDLDGEFYEPETSG
;
A
#
# COMPACT_ATOMS: atom_id res chain seq x y z
N MET A 1 -18.72 -36.42 54.06
CA MET A 1 -18.97 -35.09 53.47
C MET A 1 -17.68 -34.59 52.82
N LEU A 2 -17.45 -34.93 51.55
CA LEU A 2 -16.33 -34.38 50.77
C LEU A 2 -16.79 -33.06 50.16
N SER A 3 -16.35 -31.95 50.76
CA SER A 3 -16.67 -30.60 50.33
C SER A 3 -16.19 -30.34 48.90
N ARG A 4 -17.09 -29.71 48.14
CA ARG A 4 -17.07 -29.37 46.71
C ARG A 4 -15.87 -28.54 46.20
N LYS A 5 -14.77 -28.42 46.93
CA LYS A 5 -13.70 -27.45 46.66
C LYS A 5 -12.40 -28.04 46.10
N LYS A 6 -12.48 -29.22 45.49
CA LYS A 6 -11.35 -29.84 44.76
C LYS A 6 -11.84 -30.66 43.55
N ARG A 7 -12.68 -30.03 42.74
CA ARG A 7 -13.09 -30.53 41.40
C ARG A 7 -12.95 -29.49 40.29
N ASP A 8 -12.68 -28.23 40.64
CA ASP A 8 -12.53 -27.15 39.65
C ASP A 8 -11.06 -26.88 39.24
N GLU A 9 -10.11 -27.69 39.69
CA GLU A 9 -8.67 -27.48 39.46
C GLU A 9 -8.02 -28.51 38.52
N LEU A 10 -8.83 -29.14 37.65
CA LEU A 10 -8.36 -30.06 36.59
C LEU A 10 -8.99 -29.75 35.21
N ALA A 11 -9.62 -28.58 35.04
CA ALA A 11 -10.08 -28.08 33.74
C ALA A 11 -9.09 -27.08 33.10
N SER A 12 -7.82 -27.11 33.51
CA SER A 12 -6.71 -26.60 32.70
C SER A 12 -6.07 -27.78 31.97
N SER A 13 -6.71 -28.22 30.89
CA SER A 13 -6.00 -28.80 29.74
C SER A 13 -6.97 -29.09 28.61
N SER A 14 -6.62 -28.59 27.44
CA SER A 14 -6.92 -29.20 26.14
C SER A 14 -8.23 -28.81 25.43
N ARG A 15 -8.01 -28.08 24.32
CA ARG A 15 -8.78 -28.03 23.06
C ARG A 15 -9.96 -27.04 22.96
N ALA A 16 -9.61 -25.77 22.78
CA ALA A 16 -10.20 -24.94 21.72
C ALA A 16 -9.08 -24.70 20.71
N SER A 17 -9.06 -25.39 19.57
CA SER A 17 -9.85 -25.09 18.37
C SER A 17 -9.46 -23.74 17.74
N GLY A 18 -9.01 -23.81 16.49
CA GLY A 18 -9.16 -22.71 15.54
C GLY A 18 -7.89 -22.00 15.13
N ARG A 19 -7.25 -22.51 14.08
CA ARG A 19 -6.73 -21.76 12.91
C ARG A 19 -6.81 -20.22 13.01
N VAL A 20 -5.91 -19.57 13.75
CA VAL A 20 -5.50 -18.19 13.48
C VAL A 20 -4.07 -17.99 13.97
N SER A 21 -3.07 -18.33 13.15
CA SER A 21 -1.67 -17.97 13.43
C SER A 21 -0.92 -17.44 12.21
N ILE A 22 -1.65 -16.97 11.19
CA ILE A 22 -1.08 -16.20 10.08
C ILE A 22 -1.38 -14.70 10.18
N CYS A 23 -2.39 -14.29 10.95
CA CYS A 23 -2.76 -12.87 11.06
C CYS A 23 -1.93 -12.05 12.07
N ARG A 24 -1.00 -12.63 12.84
CA ARG A 24 -0.19 -11.85 13.81
C ARG A 24 1.13 -11.31 13.23
N PHE A 25 1.55 -11.74 12.05
CA PHE A 25 2.89 -11.41 11.54
C PHE A 25 2.98 -10.06 10.80
N ILE A 26 1.86 -9.40 10.48
CA ILE A 26 1.86 -8.16 9.70
C ILE A 26 1.67 -6.90 10.56
N GLU A 27 1.37 -7.03 11.87
CA GLU A 27 1.12 -5.85 12.72
C GLU A 27 2.38 -5.22 13.35
N GLU A 28 3.54 -5.90 13.38
CA GLU A 28 4.69 -5.44 14.19
C GLU A 28 5.73 -4.58 13.45
N ASN A 29 5.63 -4.33 12.13
CA ASN A 29 6.68 -3.60 11.38
C ASN A 29 6.26 -2.32 10.63
N THR A 30 5.08 -1.76 10.90
CA THR A 30 4.61 -0.55 10.18
C THR A 30 4.52 0.68 11.08
N VAL A 31 5.47 0.85 11.99
CA VAL A 31 5.65 2.08 12.79
C VAL A 31 6.84 2.87 12.26
N ALA A 32 6.72 3.45 11.05
CA ALA A 32 7.67 4.46 10.55
C ALA A 32 7.16 5.26 9.32
N ALA A 33 5.96 5.86 9.38
CA ALA A 33 5.62 7.03 8.55
C ALA A 33 4.26 7.61 8.97
N ARG A 34 4.28 8.63 9.83
CA ARG A 34 3.12 9.50 10.07
C ARG A 34 3.33 10.81 9.32
N ALA A 35 2.65 10.96 8.18
CA ALA A 35 2.31 12.24 7.57
C ALA A 35 1.16 12.04 6.56
N GLY A 36 -0.01 12.60 6.85
CA GLY A 36 -1.20 12.59 5.98
C GLY A 36 -2.37 11.77 6.53
N SER A 37 -3.27 12.42 7.25
CA SER A 37 -4.52 11.83 7.76
C SER A 37 -5.59 11.81 6.65
N GLY A 38 -6.01 10.61 6.23
CA GLY A 38 -7.10 10.35 5.29
C GLY A 38 -6.66 9.53 4.07
N PRO A 39 -7.49 8.60 3.54
CA PRO A 39 -7.13 7.89 2.32
C PRO A 39 -7.00 8.91 1.20
N MET A 40 -5.78 9.15 0.72
CA MET A 40 -5.51 9.87 -0.53
C MET A 40 -6.23 9.11 -1.65
N GLN A 41 -7.45 9.56 -1.96
CA GLN A 41 -8.22 9.02 -3.07
C GLN A 41 -7.71 9.69 -4.33
N ILE A 42 -6.83 9.00 -5.06
CA ILE A 42 -6.47 9.41 -6.42
C ILE A 42 -7.75 9.42 -7.25
N LYS A 43 -8.11 10.59 -7.77
CA LYS A 43 -9.23 10.76 -8.70
C LYS A 43 -8.69 10.94 -10.10
N LEU A 44 -9.20 10.15 -11.02
CA LEU A 44 -8.93 10.31 -12.45
C LEU A 44 -9.86 11.37 -13.03
N SER A 45 -9.42 12.06 -14.08
CA SER A 45 -10.34 12.87 -14.89
C SER A 45 -11.32 11.95 -15.64
N GLU A 46 -12.42 12.50 -16.12
CA GLU A 46 -13.41 11.74 -16.91
C GLU A 46 -12.74 11.14 -18.14
N GLU A 47 -11.94 11.93 -18.88
CA GLU A 47 -11.26 11.42 -20.07
C GLU A 47 -10.20 10.37 -19.72
N ALA A 48 -9.51 10.51 -18.59
CA ALA A 48 -8.54 9.51 -18.14
C ALA A 48 -9.23 8.21 -17.71
N SER A 49 -10.40 8.30 -17.08
CA SER A 49 -11.22 7.16 -16.65
C SER A 49 -11.73 6.38 -17.85
N GLU A 50 -12.30 7.05 -18.85
CA GLU A 50 -12.78 6.41 -20.07
C GLU A 50 -11.65 5.69 -20.82
N ARG A 51 -10.49 6.35 -20.97
CA ARG A 51 -9.31 5.75 -21.61
C ARG A 51 -8.85 4.48 -20.89
N ILE A 52 -8.74 4.52 -19.56
CA ILE A 52 -8.24 3.37 -18.80
C ILE A 52 -9.28 2.24 -18.74
N ILE A 53 -10.57 2.55 -18.70
CA ILE A 53 -11.67 1.57 -18.80
C ILE A 53 -11.58 0.84 -20.14
N HIS A 54 -11.46 1.58 -21.25
CA HIS A 54 -11.29 0.98 -22.58
C HIS A 54 -10.05 0.08 -22.64
N ALA A 55 -8.89 0.58 -22.20
CA ALA A 55 -7.64 -0.18 -22.19
C ALA A 55 -7.74 -1.45 -21.33
N THR A 56 -8.42 -1.38 -20.19
CA THR A 56 -8.65 -2.53 -19.31
C THR A 56 -9.53 -3.57 -19.99
N ARG A 57 -10.63 -3.15 -20.63
CA ARG A 57 -11.50 -4.08 -21.36
C ARG A 57 -10.76 -4.77 -22.49
N GLN A 58 -9.93 -4.02 -23.22
CA GLN A 58 -9.10 -4.56 -24.28
C GLN A 58 -8.10 -5.59 -23.75
N PHE A 59 -7.35 -5.27 -22.69
CA PHE A 59 -6.43 -6.21 -22.05
C PHE A 59 -7.12 -7.51 -21.60
N PHE A 60 -8.29 -7.41 -20.96
CA PHE A 60 -9.04 -8.58 -20.53
C PHE A 60 -9.56 -9.43 -21.71
N SER A 61 -9.97 -8.78 -22.80
CA SER A 61 -10.44 -9.48 -24.00
C SER A 61 -9.28 -10.15 -24.75
N ASP A 62 -8.16 -9.45 -24.90
CA ASP A 62 -7.05 -9.87 -25.77
C ASP A 62 -6.14 -10.90 -25.07
N ASP A 63 -5.85 -10.70 -23.77
CA ASP A 63 -4.87 -11.51 -23.04
C ASP A 63 -5.52 -12.56 -22.11
N LEU A 64 -6.77 -12.37 -21.71
CA LEU A 64 -7.46 -13.21 -20.72
C LEU A 64 -8.71 -13.92 -21.27
N ASP A 65 -9.01 -13.80 -22.57
CA ASP A 65 -10.19 -14.36 -23.25
C ASP A 65 -11.52 -14.03 -22.52
N SER A 66 -11.56 -12.91 -21.79
CA SER A 66 -12.67 -12.53 -20.93
C SER A 66 -13.16 -11.13 -21.29
N SER A 67 -14.42 -11.01 -21.71
CA SER A 67 -15.00 -9.69 -21.95
C SER A 67 -15.51 -9.07 -20.65
N LEU A 68 -15.12 -7.81 -20.40
CA LEU A 68 -15.67 -6.99 -19.32
C LEU A 68 -16.65 -5.96 -19.88
N SER A 69 -17.75 -5.74 -19.17
CA SER A 69 -18.58 -4.54 -19.37
C SER A 69 -17.88 -3.30 -18.82
N ASP A 70 -18.32 -2.11 -19.22
CA ASP A 70 -17.76 -0.84 -18.70
C ASP A 70 -17.87 -0.75 -17.19
N PHE A 71 -19.01 -1.14 -16.63
CA PHE A 71 -19.21 -1.18 -15.18
C PHE A 71 -18.24 -2.15 -14.49
N GLN A 72 -17.98 -3.33 -15.05
CA GLN A 72 -17.02 -4.27 -14.47
C GLN A 72 -15.60 -3.72 -14.53
N ALA A 73 -15.20 -3.14 -15.65
CA ALA A 73 -13.89 -2.52 -15.81
C ALA A 73 -13.69 -1.33 -14.85
N GLU A 74 -14.70 -0.48 -14.67
CA GLU A 74 -14.68 0.61 -13.70
C GLU A 74 -14.45 0.09 -12.27
N ARG A 75 -15.13 -0.99 -11.88
CA ARG A 75 -14.95 -1.62 -10.56
C ARG A 75 -13.54 -2.17 -10.35
N VAL A 76 -12.93 -2.74 -11.39
CA VAL A 76 -11.55 -3.20 -11.37
C VAL A 76 -10.59 -2.03 -11.18
N ILE A 77 -10.79 -0.93 -11.91
CA ILE A 77 -9.99 0.28 -11.78
C ILE A 77 -10.13 0.90 -10.38
N GLU A 78 -11.34 1.00 -9.85
CA GLU A 78 -11.57 1.54 -8.51
C GLU A 78 -10.87 0.69 -7.43
N PHE A 79 -10.85 -0.63 -7.59
CA PHE A 79 -10.08 -1.52 -6.73
C PHE A 79 -8.59 -1.20 -6.77
N PHE A 80 -8.00 -1.07 -7.97
CA PHE A 80 -6.59 -0.75 -8.12
C PHE A 80 -6.24 0.65 -7.59
N LEU A 81 -7.06 1.67 -7.84
CA LEU A 81 -6.84 3.02 -7.29
C LEU A 81 -6.82 3.01 -5.76
N ARG A 82 -7.66 2.18 -5.14
CA ARG A 82 -7.72 2.05 -3.67
C ARG A 82 -6.50 1.33 -3.09
N GLN A 83 -5.98 0.31 -3.79
CA GLN A 83 -4.84 -0.48 -3.31
C GLN A 83 -3.49 0.14 -3.68
N LEU A 84 -3.33 0.59 -4.93
CA LEU A 84 -2.08 1.08 -5.49
C LEU A 84 -1.94 2.59 -5.42
N GLY A 85 -3.01 3.35 -5.18
CA GLY A 85 -2.98 4.81 -5.24
C GLY A 85 -1.95 5.42 -4.28
N ALA A 86 -2.09 5.16 -2.98
CA ALA A 86 -1.15 5.68 -1.98
C ALA A 86 0.31 5.24 -2.19
N PRO A 87 0.63 3.94 -2.38
CA PRO A 87 2.02 3.54 -2.56
C PRO A 87 2.65 4.11 -3.84
N VAL A 88 1.93 4.13 -4.96
CA VAL A 88 2.44 4.70 -6.23
C VAL A 88 2.66 6.20 -6.09
N TYR A 89 1.72 6.93 -5.48
CA TYR A 89 1.87 8.36 -5.24
C TYR A 89 3.09 8.68 -4.37
N ASN A 90 3.25 7.96 -3.26
CA ASN A 90 4.38 8.18 -2.35
C ASN A 90 5.72 7.87 -3.02
N GLN A 91 5.78 6.80 -3.83
CA GLN A 91 6.97 6.48 -4.61
C GLN A 91 7.28 7.61 -5.60
N ALA A 92 6.30 8.11 -6.34
CA ALA A 92 6.49 9.20 -7.30
C ALA A 92 7.03 10.48 -6.63
N ILE A 93 6.57 10.82 -5.42
CA ILE A 93 7.11 11.93 -4.63
C ILE A 93 8.56 11.67 -4.20
N GLY A 94 8.88 10.43 -3.81
CA GLY A 94 10.24 10.00 -3.50
C GLY A 94 11.18 10.16 -4.69
N ASP A 95 10.78 9.66 -5.86
CA ASP A 95 11.56 9.73 -7.10
C ASP A 95 11.81 11.19 -7.51
N ALA A 96 10.78 12.04 -7.43
CA ALA A 96 10.90 13.47 -7.72
C ALA A 96 11.90 14.16 -6.77
N ARG A 97 11.87 13.83 -5.48
CA ARG A 97 12.82 14.36 -4.50
C ARG A 97 14.24 13.93 -4.82
N SER A 98 14.46 12.64 -5.08
CA SER A 98 15.78 12.11 -5.40
C SER A 98 16.36 12.74 -6.66
N PHE A 99 15.55 12.96 -7.69
CA PHE A 99 15.97 13.64 -8.90
C PHE A 99 16.43 15.09 -8.64
N LEU A 100 15.65 15.85 -7.86
CA LEU A 100 16.01 17.23 -7.51
C LEU A 100 17.24 17.29 -6.62
N GLN A 101 17.37 16.40 -5.64
CA GLN A 101 18.55 16.35 -4.77
C GLN A 101 19.83 16.11 -5.58
N ALA A 102 19.80 15.15 -6.50
CA ALA A 102 20.95 14.90 -7.37
C ALA A 102 21.35 16.15 -8.18
N LYS A 103 20.37 16.93 -8.64
CA LYS A 103 20.64 18.19 -9.36
C LYS A 103 21.23 19.28 -8.47
N LEU A 104 20.86 19.33 -7.19
CA LEU A 104 21.46 20.26 -6.23
C LEU A 104 22.89 19.84 -5.89
N ASP A 105 23.12 18.55 -5.66
CA ASP A 105 24.46 18.01 -5.39
C ASP A 105 25.41 18.26 -6.58
N ASP A 106 24.91 18.14 -7.82
CA ASP A 106 25.66 18.49 -9.05
C ASP A 106 26.12 19.96 -9.00
N LEU A 107 25.24 20.89 -8.60
CA LEU A 107 25.55 22.33 -8.52
C LEU A 107 26.56 22.64 -7.41
N ASP A 108 26.40 22.01 -6.24
CA ASP A 108 27.33 22.18 -5.12
C ASP A 108 28.73 21.71 -5.49
N GLY A 109 28.87 20.69 -6.34
CA GLY A 109 30.15 20.22 -6.86
C GLY A 109 30.74 21.13 -7.95
N GLU A 110 29.93 21.65 -8.86
CA GLU A 110 30.38 22.47 -9.99
C GLU A 110 30.81 23.89 -9.58
N PHE A 111 30.16 24.48 -8.57
CA PHE A 111 30.35 25.87 -8.18
C PHE A 111 31.01 26.06 -6.79
N TYR A 112 31.73 25.06 -6.29
CA TYR A 112 32.40 25.15 -5.00
C TYR A 112 33.69 26.00 -5.07
N GLU A 113 33.69 27.17 -4.42
CA GLU A 113 34.91 27.90 -4.11
C GLU A 113 35.36 27.60 -2.67
N PRO A 114 36.53 26.97 -2.46
CA PRO A 114 37.04 26.73 -1.11
C PRO A 114 37.42 28.05 -0.44
N GLU A 115 37.04 28.21 0.83
CA GLU A 115 37.46 29.33 1.67
C GLU A 115 39.00 29.36 1.75
N THR A 116 39.63 30.32 1.06
CA THR A 116 41.07 30.55 1.22
C THR A 116 41.29 31.19 2.58
N SER A 117 41.75 30.39 3.55
CA SER A 117 42.26 30.92 4.82
C SER A 117 43.55 31.71 4.52
N GLY A 118 43.42 33.03 4.43
CA GLY A 118 44.51 34.00 4.36
C GLY A 118 44.86 34.57 5.72
#